data_AF-A0A8X6RT16-F1
#
_entry.id   AF-A0A8X6RT16-F1
#
_cell.length_a   1.000
_cell.length_b   1.000
_cell.length_c   1.000
_cell.angle_alpha   90.00
_cell.angle_beta   90.00
_cell.angle_gamma   90.00
#
_symmetry.space_group_name_H-M   'P 1'
#
loop_
_entity.id
_entity.type
_entity.pdbx_description
1 polymer ?
#
loop_
_entity_poly.entity_id
_entity_poly.type
_entity_poly.pdbx_seq_one_letter_code
_entity_poly.pdbx_strand_id
1 'polypeptide(L)'
;MLHIPEGGLDAVILFLDLHAQQSKRPRPQFLGFLLLGPPEIVCILIRTLWLNEDIKKAIDAPRFHHQLLPNVIEYEKFFPGDLIDDLKEKGHEMKSSSDSGIIMGILKDKGIMCANSDYRKGGGVDGF
;
A
#
# COMPACT_ATOMS: atom_id res chain seq x y z
N MET A 1 21.86 4.30 13.25
CA MET A 1 22.04 2.86 13.03
C MET A 1 20.79 2.17 13.56
N LEU A 2 19.88 1.77 12.68
CA LEU A 2 18.65 1.08 13.08
C LEU A 2 19.02 -0.36 13.45
N HIS A 3 18.78 -0.72 14.72
CA HIS A 3 18.93 -2.09 15.19
C HIS A 3 17.66 -2.85 14.82
N ILE A 4 17.73 -3.67 13.76
CA ILE A 4 16.70 -4.65 13.44
C ILE A 4 16.95 -5.84 14.37
N PRO A 5 15.99 -6.23 15.23
CA PRO A 5 16.19 -7.31 16.19
C PRO A 5 16.49 -8.62 15.45
N GLU A 6 17.53 -9.31 15.93
CA GLU A 6 17.95 -10.64 15.47
C GLU A 6 16.77 -11.62 15.68
N GLY A 7 16.10 -11.98 14.58
CA GLY A 7 14.85 -12.75 14.56
C GLY A 7 13.69 -12.07 13.82
N GLY A 8 13.92 -10.89 13.23
CA GLY A 8 12.97 -10.13 12.43
C GLY A 8 12.86 -10.57 10.96
N LEU A 9 11.80 -10.10 10.31
CA LEU A 9 11.40 -10.35 8.91
C LEU A 9 12.55 -10.65 7.96
N ASP A 10 12.54 -11.85 7.38
CA ASP A 10 13.61 -12.35 6.52
C ASP A 10 13.55 -11.72 5.12
N ALA A 11 12.34 -11.47 4.60
CA ALA A 11 12.12 -10.87 3.27
C ALA A 11 10.67 -10.40 3.09
N VAL A 12 10.48 -9.30 2.36
CA VAL A 12 9.17 -8.84 1.86
C VAL A 12 9.27 -8.67 0.35
N ILE A 13 8.41 -9.34 -0.41
CA ILE A 13 8.27 -9.17 -1.85
C ILE A 13 6.87 -8.65 -2.15
N LEU A 14 6.78 -7.49 -2.81
CA LEU A 14 5.51 -6.85 -3.18
C LEU A 14 5.44 -6.72 -4.70
N PHE A 15 4.33 -7.16 -5.26
CA PHE A 15 3.97 -7.03 -6.67
C PHE A 15 2.80 -6.08 -6.80
N LEU A 16 2.95 -5.09 -7.67
CA LEU A 16 1.88 -4.17 -8.03
C LEU A 16 1.31 -4.57 -9.38
N ASP A 17 0.00 -4.78 -9.44
CA ASP A 17 -0.68 -4.94 -10.72
C ASP A 17 -1.04 -3.58 -11.32
N LEU A 18 -0.22 -3.15 -12.28
CA LEU A 18 -0.39 -1.87 -12.97
C LEU A 18 -1.61 -1.84 -13.90
N HIS A 19 -2.16 -3.00 -14.30
CA HIS A 19 -3.32 -3.04 -15.20
C HIS A 19 -4.61 -2.55 -14.52
N ALA A 20 -4.70 -2.67 -13.19
CA ALA A 20 -5.83 -2.17 -12.42
C ALA A 20 -5.92 -0.63 -12.39
N GLN A 21 -4.78 0.08 -12.52
CA GLN A 21 -4.75 1.55 -12.49
C GLN A 21 -4.89 2.21 -13.87
N GLN A 22 -4.81 1.45 -14.96
CA GLN A 22 -4.84 1.99 -16.33
C GLN A 22 -6.22 1.95 -17.01
N SER A 23 -7.25 1.38 -16.38
CA SER A 23 -8.58 1.20 -17.00
C SER A 23 -9.31 2.49 -17.39
N LYS A 24 -8.86 3.68 -16.95
CA LYS A 24 -9.59 4.95 -17.18
C LYS A 24 -8.75 6.14 -17.67
N ARG A 25 -7.48 5.99 -18.02
CA ARG A 25 -6.65 7.13 -18.52
C ARG A 25 -6.03 6.84 -19.89
N PRO A 26 -6.04 7.80 -20.85
CA PRO A 26 -5.43 7.62 -22.17
C PRO A 26 -3.92 7.46 -22.05
N ARG A 27 -3.34 6.55 -22.84
CA ARG A 27 -1.93 6.15 -22.79
C ARG A 27 -0.99 7.34 -23.09
N PRO A 28 -0.09 7.73 -22.17
CA PRO A 28 1.04 8.57 -22.53
C PRO A 28 2.22 7.72 -23.03
N GLN A 29 2.87 8.17 -24.10
CA GLN A 29 4.06 7.58 -24.68
C GLN A 29 5.33 8.15 -24.02
N PHE A 30 5.58 7.98 -22.72
CA PHE A 30 6.93 8.24 -22.16
C PHE A 30 7.18 7.38 -20.92
N LEU A 31 8.26 6.60 -20.99
CA LEU A 31 8.72 5.64 -19.99
C LEU A 31 9.84 6.27 -19.16
N GLY A 32 9.48 6.77 -17.97
CA GLY A 32 10.41 7.23 -16.93
C GLY A 32 10.12 6.47 -15.64
N PHE A 33 10.77 5.33 -15.44
CA PHE A 33 10.65 4.51 -14.24
C PHE A 33 11.64 5.00 -13.17
N LEU A 34 11.21 5.99 -12.39
CA LEU A 34 11.66 6.20 -11.00
C LEU A 34 10.67 7.21 -10.37
N LEU A 35 10.02 6.85 -9.25
CA LEU A 35 9.05 7.66 -8.47
C LEU A 35 7.58 7.69 -8.95
N LEU A 36 7.10 6.71 -9.72
CA LEU A 36 5.67 6.56 -10.05
C LEU A 36 5.13 5.18 -9.68
N GLY A 37 5.61 4.62 -8.57
CA GLY A 37 4.89 3.54 -7.90
C GLY A 37 3.80 4.17 -7.02
N PRO A 38 2.55 3.69 -7.02
CA PRO A 38 1.54 4.10 -6.04
C PRO A 38 2.13 4.08 -4.61
N PRO A 39 2.04 5.17 -3.82
CA PRO A 39 2.52 5.25 -2.43
C PRO A 39 2.05 4.11 -1.51
N GLU A 40 1.05 3.36 -1.96
CA GLU A 40 0.47 2.19 -1.33
C GLU A 40 1.49 1.10 -0.95
N ILE A 41 2.58 0.94 -1.71
CA ILE A 41 3.66 -0.01 -1.34
C ILE A 41 4.36 0.44 -0.05
N VAL A 42 4.56 1.75 0.11
CA VAL A 42 5.21 2.32 1.31
C VAL A 42 4.35 2.09 2.54
N CYS A 43 3.01 2.22 2.43
CA CYS A 43 2.10 1.91 3.53
C CYS A 43 2.26 0.46 4.01
N ILE A 44 2.41 -0.50 3.10
CA ILE A 44 2.60 -1.91 3.44
C ILE A 44 3.95 -2.12 4.12
N LEU A 45 5.02 -1.51 3.58
CA LEU A 45 6.36 -1.60 4.19
C LEU A 45 6.39 -0.98 5.59
N ILE A 46 5.71 0.15 5.82
CA ILE A 46 5.58 0.76 7.14
C ILE A 46 4.89 -0.22 8.10
N ARG A 47 3.78 -0.81 7.66
CA ARG A 47 3.00 -1.76 8.46
C ARG A 47 3.77 -3.02 8.81
N THR A 48 4.47 -3.62 7.85
CA THR A 48 5.23 -4.85 8.10
C THR A 48 6.51 -4.59 8.87
N LEU A 49 7.32 -3.60 8.46
CA LEU A 49 8.65 -3.38 9.04
C LEU A 49 8.63 -2.61 10.36
N TRP A 50 7.76 -1.59 10.49
CA TRP A 50 7.71 -0.76 11.70
C TRP A 50 6.59 -1.14 12.66
N LEU A 51 5.43 -1.54 12.16
CA LEU A 51 4.29 -1.94 13.01
C LEU A 51 4.24 -3.45 13.25
N ASN A 52 5.16 -4.21 12.64
CA ASN A 52 5.27 -5.66 12.79
C ASN A 52 3.95 -6.39 12.51
N GLU A 53 3.17 -5.87 11.57
CA GLU A 53 1.93 -6.47 11.11
C GLU A 53 2.18 -7.62 10.13
N ASP A 54 1.28 -8.61 10.14
CA ASP A 54 1.27 -9.66 9.13
C ASP A 54 0.90 -9.10 7.74
N ILE A 55 1.31 -9.82 6.69
CA ILE A 55 1.14 -9.37 5.30
C ILE A 55 -0.33 -9.18 4.90
N LYS A 56 -1.25 -9.90 5.55
CA LYS A 56 -2.68 -9.80 5.28
C LYS A 56 -3.22 -8.48 5.82
N LYS A 57 -2.98 -8.18 7.09
CA LYS A 57 -3.34 -6.89 7.70
C LYS A 57 -2.70 -5.74 6.95
N ALA A 58 -1.44 -5.88 6.55
CA ALA A 58 -0.72 -4.82 5.87
C ALA A 58 -1.33 -4.46 4.50
N ILE A 59 -1.74 -5.46 3.71
CA ILE A 59 -2.36 -5.27 2.38
C ILE A 59 -3.85 -4.86 2.48
N ASP A 60 -4.58 -5.43 3.43
CA ASP A 60 -6.03 -5.20 3.56
C ASP A 60 -6.35 -3.85 4.21
N ALA A 61 -5.39 -3.26 4.92
CA ALA A 61 -5.57 -1.96 5.56
C ALA A 61 -6.03 -0.87 4.59
N PRO A 62 -6.89 0.07 5.04
CA PRO A 62 -7.21 1.28 4.29
C PRO A 62 -5.95 2.11 4.03
N ARG A 63 -5.81 2.60 2.79
CA ARG A 63 -4.64 3.36 2.34
C ARG A 63 -5.00 4.81 2.04
N PHE A 64 -3.99 5.67 2.08
CA PHE A 64 -4.08 7.05 1.64
C PHE A 64 -2.82 7.41 0.84
N HIS A 65 -2.92 8.43 0.00
CA HIS A 65 -1.78 8.96 -0.73
C HIS A 65 -1.90 10.47 -0.93
N HIS A 66 -0.75 11.12 -1.07
CA HIS A 66 -0.64 12.52 -1.47
C HIS A 66 0.49 12.62 -2.49
N GLN A 67 0.21 13.20 -3.65
CA GLN A 67 1.12 13.22 -4.80
C GLN A 67 1.67 14.63 -5.08
N LEU A 68 1.71 15.48 -4.06
CA LEU A 68 2.04 16.91 -4.09
C LEU A 68 1.02 17.78 -4.85
N LEU A 69 0.69 17.42 -6.09
CA LEU A 69 -0.25 18.13 -6.95
C LEU A 69 -1.33 17.18 -7.51
N PRO A 70 -2.63 17.47 -7.35
CA PRO A 70 -3.18 18.54 -6.51
C PRO A 70 -2.82 18.35 -5.03
N ASN A 71 -2.84 19.43 -4.24
CA ASN A 71 -2.50 19.41 -2.81
C ASN A 71 -3.66 18.85 -1.98
N VAL A 72 -3.95 17.56 -2.17
CA VAL A 72 -5.03 16.85 -1.50
C VAL A 72 -4.55 15.46 -1.11
N ILE A 73 -4.94 15.02 0.09
CA ILE A 73 -4.77 13.64 0.51
C ILE A 73 -5.97 12.85 0.00
N GLU A 74 -5.73 11.89 -0.89
CA GLU A 74 -6.74 10.93 -1.30
C GLU A 74 -6.70 9.70 -0.40
N TYR A 75 -7.84 9.25 0.08
CA TYR A 75 -7.93 8.12 1.02
C TYR A 75 -9.04 7.14 0.64
N GLU A 76 -8.86 5.88 0.97
CA GLU A 76 -9.80 4.80 0.65
C GLU A 76 -11.04 4.79 1.56
N LYS A 77 -12.06 4.04 1.15
CA LYS A 77 -13.22 3.74 2.00
C LYS A 77 -12.76 3.07 3.30
N PHE A 78 -13.42 3.44 4.41
CA PHE A 78 -13.13 2.94 5.76
C PHE A 78 -11.79 3.38 6.35
N PHE A 79 -11.15 4.41 5.79
CA PHE A 79 -10.04 5.08 6.45
C PHE A 79 -10.49 5.67 7.82
N PRO A 80 -9.68 5.59 8.89
CA PRO A 80 -10.09 6.04 10.23
C PRO A 80 -10.54 7.50 10.25
N GLY A 81 -11.76 7.76 10.74
CA GLY A 81 -12.39 9.08 10.70
C GLY A 81 -11.71 10.10 11.61
N ASP A 82 -11.28 9.65 12.77
CA ASP A 82 -10.43 10.36 13.72
C ASP A 82 -9.14 10.89 13.06
N LEU A 83 -8.45 10.07 12.27
CA LEU A 83 -7.26 10.53 11.52
C LEU A 83 -7.60 11.54 10.42
N ILE A 84 -8.78 11.43 9.80
CA ILE A 84 -9.23 12.41 8.80
C ILE A 84 -9.46 13.76 9.46
N ASP A 85 -10.11 13.77 10.61
CA ASP A 85 -10.41 15.00 11.34
C ASP A 85 -9.14 15.67 11.87
N ASP A 86 -8.20 14.89 12.44
CA ASP A 86 -6.88 15.38 12.87
C ASP A 86 -6.08 16.02 11.72
N LEU A 87 -6.12 15.41 10.53
CA LEU A 87 -5.42 15.93 9.35
C LEU A 87 -6.09 17.21 8.80
N LYS A 88 -7.43 17.29 8.84
CA LYS A 88 -8.15 18.53 8.48
C LYS A 88 -7.84 19.67 9.44
N GLU A 89 -7.76 19.40 10.74
CA GLU A 89 -7.39 20.41 11.74
C GLU A 89 -5.98 20.96 11.47
N LYS A 90 -5.07 20.11 11.01
CA LYS A 90 -3.71 20.50 10.56
C LYS A 90 -3.69 21.26 9.22
N GLY A 91 -4.84 21.45 8.56
CA GLY A 91 -4.98 22.20 7.31
C GLY A 91 -4.85 21.36 6.04
N HIS A 92 -4.92 20.03 6.12
CA HIS A 92 -4.92 19.17 4.93
C HIS A 92 -6.30 19.07 4.30
N GLU A 93 -6.34 19.19 2.98
CA GLU A 93 -7.54 18.82 2.21
C GLU A 93 -7.61 17.29 2.08
N MET A 94 -8.77 16.72 2.41
CA MET A 94 -9.01 15.29 2.42
C MET A 94 -10.10 14.94 1.40
N LYS A 95 -9.85 13.93 0.56
CA LYS A 95 -10.80 13.47 -0.47
C LYS A 95 -10.90 11.95 -0.47
N SER A 96 -12.12 11.42 -0.34
CA SER A 96 -12.33 9.98 -0.50
C SER A 96 -12.13 9.56 -1.96
N SER A 97 -11.41 8.47 -2.19
CA SER A 97 -11.16 7.90 -3.50
C SER A 97 -11.55 6.42 -3.53
N SER A 98 -12.11 5.99 -4.66
CA SER A 98 -12.30 4.57 -4.98
C SER A 98 -11.08 3.98 -5.69
N ASP A 99 -10.17 4.84 -6.13
CA ASP A 99 -9.01 4.42 -6.89
C ASP A 99 -7.93 3.97 -5.91
N SER A 100 -7.50 2.72 -6.08
CA SER A 100 -6.55 2.08 -5.18
C SER A 100 -5.69 1.11 -5.98
N GLY A 101 -4.39 1.10 -5.71
CA GLY A 101 -3.47 0.10 -6.26
C GLY A 101 -3.84 -1.32 -5.83
N ILE A 102 -3.58 -2.30 -6.70
CA ILE A 102 -3.74 -3.72 -6.35
C ILE A 102 -2.37 -4.28 -6.00
N ILE A 103 -2.21 -4.74 -4.77
CA ILE A 103 -0.92 -5.25 -4.28
C ILE A 103 -1.03 -6.71 -3.85
N MET A 104 -0.20 -7.55 -4.46
CA MET A 104 0.01 -8.92 -4.03
C MET A 104 1.35 -9.00 -3.33
N GLY A 105 1.44 -9.71 -2.21
CA GLY A 105 2.66 -9.72 -1.40
C GLY A 105 2.97 -11.07 -0.79
N ILE A 106 4.26 -11.34 -0.64
CA ILE A 106 4.80 -12.48 0.09
C ILE A 106 5.74 -11.94 1.17
N LEU A 107 5.54 -12.40 2.40
CA LEU A 107 6.33 -12.08 3.57
C LEU A 107 6.94 -13.36 4.10
N LYS A 108 8.26 -13.38 4.28
CA LYS A 108 8.95 -14.44 4.99
C LYS A 108 9.18 -14.00 6.43
N ASP A 109 8.55 -14.66 7.37
CA ASP A 109 8.73 -14.44 8.80
C ASP A 109 9.13 -15.75 9.47
N LYS A 110 10.32 -15.79 10.08
CA LYS A 110 10.85 -16.96 10.82
C LYS A 110 10.77 -18.26 10.01
N GLY A 111 11.15 -18.20 8.73
CA GLY A 111 11.10 -19.35 7.82
C GLY A 111 9.71 -19.71 7.30
N ILE A 112 8.64 -19.05 7.74
CA ILE A 112 7.27 -19.24 7.23
C ILE A 112 7.01 -18.24 6.11
N MET A 113 6.51 -18.72 4.97
CA MET A 113 6.07 -17.89 3.86
C MET A 113 4.59 -17.58 4.00
N CYS A 114 4.26 -16.31 4.15
CA CYS A 114 2.89 -15.80 4.20
C CYS A 114 2.62 -15.02 2.91
N ALA A 115 1.64 -15.44 2.12
CA ALA A 115 1.22 -14.72 0.91
C ALA A 115 -0.18 -14.13 1.10
N ASN A 116 -0.42 -12.96 0.53
CA ASN A 116 -1.78 -12.39 0.43
C ASN A 116 -1.99 -11.73 -0.95
N SER A 117 -3.22 -11.85 -1.44
CA SER A 117 -3.70 -11.23 -2.67
C SER A 117 -4.68 -10.12 -2.29
N ASP A 118 -4.52 -8.92 -2.88
CA ASP A 118 -5.41 -7.79 -2.57
C ASP A 118 -6.87 -8.16 -2.84
N TYR A 119 -7.71 -8.08 -1.80
CA TYR A 119 -9.13 -8.39 -1.91
C TYR A 119 -9.83 -7.47 -2.92
N ARG A 120 -9.29 -6.27 -3.17
CA ARG A 120 -9.85 -5.28 -4.11
C ARG A 120 -9.90 -5.79 -5.56
N LYS A 121 -9.07 -6.78 -5.92
CA LYS A 121 -9.12 -7.46 -7.23
C LYS A 121 -9.93 -8.77 -7.19
N GLY A 122 -10.13 -9.36 -6.02
CA GLY A 122 -10.82 -10.65 -5.87
C GLY A 122 -9.97 -11.88 -6.26
N GLY A 123 -8.64 -11.79 -6.16
CA GLY A 123 -7.72 -12.89 -6.42
C GLY A 123 -7.51 -13.82 -5.21
N GLY A 124 -6.77 -14.91 -5.42
CA GLY A 124 -6.38 -15.85 -4.36
C GLY A 124 -4.85 -16.01 -4.25
N VAL A 125 -4.44 -16.79 -3.26
CA VAL A 125 -3.04 -17.25 -3.06
C VAL A 125 -3.03 -18.77 -3.00
N ASP A 126 -1.96 -19.39 -3.46
CA ASP A 126 -1.75 -20.84 -3.45
C ASP A 126 -0.26 -21.16 -3.28
N GLY A 127 0.07 -22.34 -2.76
CA GLY A 127 1.45 -22.76 -2.47
C GLY A 127 1.54 -24.19 -1.90
N PHE A 128 2.75 -24.75 -1.86
CA PHE A 128 3.06 -26.10 -1.38
C PHE A 128 4.37 -26.14 -0.57
#